data_AF-A0A9R1TPN5-F1
#
_entry.id   AF-A0A9R1TPN5-F1
#
_cell.length_a   1.000
_cell.length_b   1.000
_cell.length_c   1.000
_cell.angle_alpha   90.00
_cell.angle_beta   90.00
_cell.angle_gamma   90.00
#
_symmetry.space_group_name_H-M   'P 1'
#
loop_
_entity.id
_entity.type
_entity.pdbx_description
1 polymer ?
#
loop_
_entity_poly.entity_id
_entity_poly.type
_entity_poly.pdbx_seq_one_letter_code
_entity_poly.pdbx_strand_id
1 'polypeptide(L)'
;MPSPPTKFTTSKAIDHFNAGATLMKITGYVDCIEGIKELPNSPSKWLYKCILNNNDQRRVRILFWGDDACKYNTEISMYQILKITGGVIKEANPTYYRSGDTVGKKEFQFGRGSTLEILGIFDIVNDASGSKKEAITFARIEMKDVCTAKSPVIVSGWLKEHFRSIITANGASYGCAMICTDVHRITVHVTTFVPKPEFVEGMKIDVQGSIERRADAFFFNVKSMEQITAVPFAPVMTEDEMDDAVESPPLTPKRDADDCSQNGTEKRQKLD
;
A
#
# COMPACT_ATOMS: atom_id res chain seq x y z
N MET A 1 17.39 -11.71 31.16
CA MET A 1 18.17 -10.95 30.15
C MET A 1 17.22 -10.58 29.02
N PRO A 2 17.17 -9.32 28.57
CA PRO A 2 16.41 -8.99 27.37
C PRO A 2 16.99 -9.76 26.18
N SER A 3 16.12 -10.39 25.39
CA SER A 3 16.51 -11.06 24.15
C SER A 3 17.19 -10.04 23.22
N PRO A 4 18.27 -10.42 22.52
CA PRO A 4 18.92 -9.52 21.58
C PRO A 4 17.91 -9.04 20.52
N PRO A 5 18.03 -7.79 20.05
CA PRO A 5 17.08 -7.22 19.10
C PRO A 5 17.02 -8.08 17.83
N THR A 6 15.80 -8.42 17.42
CA THR A 6 15.57 -9.30 16.27
C THR A 6 16.13 -8.67 15.00
N LYS A 7 17.04 -9.38 14.32
CA LYS A 7 17.67 -8.89 13.10
C LYS A 7 16.82 -9.27 11.87
N PHE A 8 16.18 -8.27 11.27
CA PHE A 8 15.43 -8.41 10.01
C PHE A 8 16.37 -8.60 8.80
N THR A 9 15.85 -9.24 7.74
CA THR A 9 16.56 -9.35 6.47
C THR A 9 16.66 -7.98 5.80
N THR A 10 17.83 -7.56 5.37
CA THR A 10 18.02 -6.22 4.80
C THR A 10 17.31 -6.07 3.45
N SER A 11 16.91 -4.84 3.12
CA SER A 11 16.31 -4.51 1.82
C SER A 11 17.22 -4.88 0.65
N LYS A 12 18.52 -4.62 0.80
CA LYS A 12 19.54 -5.07 -0.16
C LYS A 12 19.49 -6.58 -0.39
N ALA A 13 19.36 -7.39 0.66
CA ALA A 13 19.29 -8.84 0.49
C ALA A 13 18.02 -9.27 -0.26
N ILE A 14 16.87 -8.68 0.08
CA ILE A 14 15.58 -8.96 -0.59
C ILE A 14 15.63 -8.57 -2.07
N ASP A 15 16.15 -7.39 -2.38
CA ASP A 15 16.24 -6.88 -3.76
C ASP A 15 17.09 -7.81 -4.65
N HIS A 16 18.10 -8.47 -4.06
CA HIS A 16 19.02 -9.41 -4.72
C HIS A 16 18.64 -10.88 -4.55
N PHE A 17 17.42 -11.20 -4.12
CA PHE A 17 16.92 -12.57 -4.24
C PHE A 17 16.96 -13.01 -5.70
N ASN A 18 17.52 -14.17 -6.01
CA ASN A 18 17.60 -14.66 -7.39
C ASN A 18 16.64 -15.83 -7.54
N ALA A 19 15.80 -15.82 -8.57
CA ALA A 19 14.91 -16.94 -8.83
C ALA A 19 15.72 -18.23 -9.03
N GLY A 20 15.25 -19.32 -8.42
CA GLY A 20 15.96 -20.59 -8.36
C GLY A 20 16.95 -20.72 -7.20
N ALA A 21 17.26 -19.64 -6.46
CA ALA A 21 18.09 -19.74 -5.26
C ALA A 21 17.38 -20.58 -4.19
N THR A 22 18.07 -21.60 -3.69
CA THR A 22 17.59 -22.53 -2.65
C THR A 22 18.27 -22.27 -1.32
N LEU A 23 17.75 -22.86 -0.24
CA LEU A 23 18.27 -22.70 1.14
C LEU A 23 18.29 -21.25 1.62
N MET A 24 17.38 -20.44 1.08
CA MET A 24 17.29 -19.03 1.38
C MET A 24 16.70 -18.81 2.77
N LYS A 25 17.06 -17.68 3.37
CA LYS A 25 16.59 -17.25 4.69
C LYS A 25 15.94 -15.88 4.60
N ILE A 26 14.81 -15.72 5.27
CA ILE A 26 14.14 -14.44 5.47
C ILE A 26 13.71 -14.29 6.92
N THR A 27 13.97 -13.11 7.49
CA THR A 27 13.42 -12.67 8.77
C THR A 27 12.63 -11.38 8.54
N GLY A 28 11.35 -11.39 8.89
CA GLY A 28 10.40 -10.31 8.66
C GLY A 28 9.20 -10.44 9.59
N TYR A 29 8.43 -9.39 9.78
CA TYR A 29 7.14 -9.48 10.47
C TYR A 29 6.00 -9.73 9.48
N VAL A 30 4.97 -10.43 9.93
CA VAL A 30 3.75 -10.68 9.14
C VAL A 30 3.00 -9.37 8.99
N ASP A 31 3.11 -8.79 7.80
CA ASP A 31 2.52 -7.50 7.45
C ASP A 31 1.14 -7.69 6.79
N CYS A 32 0.89 -8.87 6.22
CA CYS A 32 -0.41 -9.23 5.69
C CYS A 32 -0.59 -10.75 5.63
N ILE A 33 -1.80 -11.22 5.88
CA ILE A 33 -2.24 -12.59 5.63
C ILE A 33 -3.21 -12.57 4.45
N GLU A 34 -2.82 -13.18 3.33
CA GLU A 34 -3.72 -13.31 2.17
C GLU A 34 -4.64 -14.54 2.31
N GLY A 35 -4.39 -15.39 3.31
CA GLY A 35 -5.27 -16.49 3.70
C GLY A 35 -4.99 -17.79 2.95
N ILE A 36 -5.76 -18.82 3.31
CA ILE A 36 -5.72 -20.15 2.69
C ILE A 36 -6.71 -20.23 1.52
N LYS A 37 -6.29 -20.89 0.45
CA LYS A 37 -7.08 -21.13 -0.76
C LYS A 37 -7.03 -22.59 -1.15
N GLU A 38 -8.20 -23.16 -1.44
CA GLU A 38 -8.30 -24.47 -2.09
C GLU A 38 -8.04 -24.33 -3.59
N LEU A 39 -7.24 -25.24 -4.13
CA LEU A 39 -6.88 -25.35 -5.53
C LEU A 39 -7.23 -26.78 -6.00
N PRO A 40 -8.49 -27.03 -6.40
CA PRO A 40 -8.99 -28.39 -6.67
C PRO A 40 -8.19 -29.15 -7.73
N ASN A 41 -7.61 -28.43 -8.69
CA ASN A 41 -6.84 -28.99 -9.81
C ASN A 41 -5.32 -29.00 -9.55
N SER A 42 -4.87 -28.69 -8.33
CA SER A 42 -3.46 -28.70 -7.95
C SER A 42 -3.12 -29.97 -7.16
N PRO A 43 -1.97 -30.63 -7.42
CA PRO A 43 -1.53 -31.79 -6.65
C PRO A 43 -1.31 -31.45 -5.16
N SER A 44 -1.03 -30.19 -4.83
CA SER A 44 -0.88 -29.76 -3.44
C SER A 44 -2.22 -29.47 -2.75
N LYS A 45 -3.31 -29.32 -3.50
CA LYS A 45 -4.69 -28.97 -3.05
C LYS A 45 -4.86 -27.65 -2.29
N TRP A 46 -3.94 -27.26 -1.42
CA TRP A 46 -4.03 -26.08 -0.57
C TRP A 46 -2.85 -25.14 -0.81
N LEU A 47 -3.12 -23.84 -0.74
CA LEU A 47 -2.14 -22.77 -0.79
C LEU A 47 -2.46 -21.75 0.30
N TYR A 48 -1.51 -21.49 1.20
CA TYR A 48 -1.58 -20.42 2.18
C TYR A 48 -0.53 -19.36 1.86
N LYS A 49 -0.92 -18.10 1.97
CA LYS A 49 -0.09 -16.96 1.58
C LYS A 49 -0.08 -15.90 2.67
N CYS A 50 1.11 -15.43 3.01
CA CYS A 50 1.31 -14.25 3.82
C CYS A 50 2.43 -13.39 3.24
N ILE A 51 2.52 -12.14 3.69
CA ILE A 51 3.54 -11.18 3.27
C ILE A 51 4.38 -10.83 4.48
N LEU A 52 5.69 -11.00 4.35
CA LEU A 52 6.65 -10.52 5.32
C LEU A 52 7.18 -9.15 4.93
N ASN A 53 7.21 -8.23 5.89
CA ASN A 53 7.90 -6.96 5.77
C ASN A 53 9.16 -6.98 6.64
N ASN A 54 10.24 -6.43 6.10
CA ASN A 54 11.53 -6.43 6.77
C ASN A 54 11.77 -5.23 7.70
N ASN A 55 10.73 -4.47 8.04
CA ASN A 55 10.82 -3.21 8.77
C ASN A 55 11.59 -2.10 8.03
N ASP A 56 11.76 -2.25 6.71
CA ASP A 56 12.34 -1.24 5.83
C ASP A 56 11.55 -1.17 4.51
N GLN A 57 10.24 -1.38 4.62
CA GLN A 57 9.24 -1.28 3.53
C GLN A 57 9.40 -2.33 2.41
N ARG A 58 10.35 -3.26 2.51
CA ARG A 58 10.44 -4.37 1.55
C ARG A 58 9.52 -5.50 1.97
N ARG A 59 8.55 -5.77 1.10
CA ARG A 59 7.52 -6.79 1.27
C ARG A 59 7.83 -7.99 0.36
N VAL A 60 7.81 -9.19 0.93
CA VAL A 60 8.03 -10.46 0.22
C VAL A 60 6.87 -11.41 0.51
N ARG A 61 6.28 -11.97 -0.54
CA ARG A 61 5.23 -12.99 -0.40
C ARG A 61 5.85 -14.33 -0.03
N ILE A 62 5.31 -14.97 1.00
CA ILE A 62 5.64 -16.32 1.42
C ILE A 62 4.49 -17.25 1.03
N LEU A 63 4.82 -18.35 0.36
CA LEU A 63 3.84 -19.35 -0.06
C LEU A 63 4.09 -20.67 0.66
N PHE A 64 3.03 -21.21 1.23
CA PHE A 64 2.97 -22.54 1.84
C PHE A 64 2.01 -23.41 1.04
N TRP A 65 2.37 -24.66 0.79
CA TRP A 65 1.58 -25.57 -0.05
C TRP A 65 1.18 -26.82 0.71
N GLY A 66 0.02 -27.39 0.40
CA GLY A 66 -0.44 -28.66 0.96
C GLY A 66 -0.55 -28.63 2.49
N ASP A 67 0.03 -29.63 3.15
CA ASP A 67 -0.08 -29.77 4.62
C ASP A 67 0.53 -28.58 5.37
N ASP A 68 1.62 -28.00 4.84
CA ASP A 68 2.22 -26.79 5.39
C ASP A 68 1.24 -25.60 5.31
N ALA A 69 0.43 -25.52 4.25
CA ALA A 69 -0.58 -24.49 4.13
C ALA A 69 -1.64 -24.60 5.23
N CYS A 70 -2.16 -25.81 5.46
CA CYS A 70 -3.15 -26.08 6.49
C CYS A 70 -2.60 -25.79 7.89
N LYS A 71 -1.39 -26.26 8.18
CA LYS A 71 -0.71 -26.06 9.47
C LYS A 71 -0.49 -24.57 9.75
N TYR A 72 0.21 -23.89 8.85
CA TYR A 72 0.67 -22.53 9.11
C TYR A 72 -0.42 -21.48 8.97
N ASN A 73 -1.55 -21.79 8.31
CA ASN A 73 -2.75 -20.94 8.37
C ASN A 73 -3.30 -20.78 9.80
N THR A 74 -3.08 -21.75 10.69
CA THR A 74 -3.52 -21.65 12.10
C THR A 74 -2.44 -21.15 13.05
N GLU A 75 -1.16 -21.27 12.69
CA GLU A 75 -0.04 -20.87 13.55
C GLU A 75 0.44 -19.44 13.31
N ILE A 76 0.34 -18.96 12.07
CA ILE A 76 0.83 -17.64 11.66
C ILE A 76 -0.27 -16.60 11.88
N SER A 77 0.04 -15.58 12.68
CA SER A 77 -0.83 -14.42 12.91
C SER A 77 -0.15 -13.11 12.50
N MET A 78 -0.97 -12.07 12.33
CA MET A 78 -0.50 -10.72 12.01
C MET A 78 0.55 -10.26 13.01
N TYR A 79 1.55 -9.54 12.51
CA TYR A 79 2.65 -8.92 13.24
C TYR A 79 3.62 -9.87 13.93
N GLN A 80 3.44 -11.19 13.85
CA GLN A 80 4.48 -12.12 14.31
C GLN A 80 5.77 -11.90 13.53
N ILE A 81 6.90 -11.88 14.23
CA ILE A 81 8.22 -11.87 13.61
C ILE A 81 8.57 -13.32 13.27
N LEU A 82 8.63 -13.61 11.99
CA LEU A 82 8.98 -14.93 11.49
C LEU A 82 10.42 -14.95 11.00
N LYS A 83 11.12 -16.02 11.33
CA LYS A 83 12.37 -16.40 10.69
C LYS A 83 12.17 -17.71 9.96
N ILE A 84 12.24 -17.64 8.64
CA ILE A 84 12.09 -18.78 7.75
C ILE A 84 13.46 -19.10 7.15
N THR A 85 13.87 -20.36 7.20
CA THR A 85 15.10 -20.84 6.58
C THR A 85 14.81 -22.01 5.65
N GLY A 86 15.69 -22.29 4.69
CA GLY A 86 15.55 -23.45 3.82
C GLY A 86 14.56 -23.28 2.67
N GLY A 87 14.14 -22.06 2.36
CA GLY A 87 13.17 -21.81 1.28
C GLY A 87 13.80 -21.63 -0.09
N VAL A 88 12.94 -21.50 -1.10
CA VAL A 88 13.32 -21.33 -2.50
C VAL A 88 12.73 -20.04 -3.05
N ILE A 89 13.51 -19.23 -3.74
CA ILE A 89 13.00 -18.03 -4.41
C ILE A 89 12.46 -18.41 -5.79
N LYS A 90 11.27 -17.91 -6.11
CA LYS A 90 10.69 -17.98 -7.46
C LYS A 90 10.29 -16.59 -7.95
N GLU A 91 10.22 -16.42 -9.26
CA GLU A 91 9.52 -15.28 -9.84
C GLU A 91 8.03 -15.41 -9.51
N ALA A 92 7.42 -14.29 -9.12
CA ALA A 92 5.98 -14.19 -8.98
C ALA A 92 5.33 -14.47 -10.33
N ASN A 93 4.23 -15.21 -10.33
CA ASN A 93 3.52 -15.48 -11.56
C ASN A 93 2.95 -14.16 -12.14
N PRO A 94 3.38 -13.74 -13.35
CA PRO A 94 2.99 -12.46 -13.93
C PRO A 94 1.48 -12.30 -14.10
N THR A 95 0.73 -13.39 -14.24
CA THR A 95 -0.73 -13.39 -14.39
C THR A 95 -1.43 -12.89 -13.12
N TYR A 96 -0.82 -13.07 -11.95
CA TYR A 96 -1.38 -12.66 -10.66
C TYR A 96 -0.72 -11.39 -10.11
N TYR A 97 0.40 -10.98 -10.72
CA TYR A 97 1.11 -9.75 -10.43
C TYR A 97 0.49 -8.59 -11.20
N ARG A 98 0.09 -7.53 -10.49
CA ARG A 98 -0.38 -6.28 -11.10
C ARG A 98 0.67 -5.19 -10.88
N SER A 99 0.69 -4.19 -11.78
CA SER A 99 1.64 -3.05 -11.73
C SER A 99 1.56 -2.19 -10.45
N GLY A 100 0.61 -2.49 -9.55
CA GLY A 100 0.42 -1.84 -8.26
C GLY A 100 0.57 -2.76 -7.04
N ASP A 101 1.03 -3.99 -7.21
CA ASP A 101 1.40 -4.83 -6.06
C ASP A 101 2.59 -4.17 -5.35
N THR A 102 2.39 -3.81 -4.08
CA THR A 102 3.46 -3.27 -3.21
C THR A 102 4.43 -4.35 -2.73
N VAL A 103 4.23 -5.59 -3.18
CA VAL A 103 5.05 -6.76 -2.90
C VAL A 103 6.00 -6.98 -4.07
N GLY A 104 7.26 -7.32 -3.78
CA GLY A 104 8.26 -7.54 -4.82
C GLY A 104 7.85 -8.62 -5.84
N LYS A 105 8.47 -8.59 -7.03
CA LYS A 105 8.25 -9.58 -8.11
C LYS A 105 8.77 -10.99 -7.81
N LYS A 106 9.28 -11.21 -6.60
CA LYS A 106 9.89 -12.47 -6.18
C LYS A 106 9.15 -12.98 -4.97
N GLU A 107 8.96 -14.29 -4.95
CA GLU A 107 8.22 -14.99 -3.94
C GLU A 107 9.13 -16.00 -3.24
N PHE A 108 8.95 -16.13 -1.93
CA PHE A 108 9.64 -17.11 -1.11
C PHE A 108 8.74 -18.34 -0.95
N GLN A 109 9.17 -19.46 -1.50
CA GLN A 109 8.46 -20.73 -1.41
C GLN A 109 8.95 -21.49 -0.18
N PHE A 110 8.03 -21.73 0.75
CA PHE A 110 8.24 -22.68 1.84
C PHE A 110 8.10 -24.10 1.26
N GLY A 111 9.04 -24.98 1.58
CA GLY A 111 9.07 -26.33 1.03
C GLY A 111 9.59 -27.38 2.02
N ARG A 112 9.66 -28.63 1.56
CA ARG A 112 10.18 -29.75 2.35
C ARG A 112 11.67 -29.51 2.67
N GLY A 113 11.97 -29.20 3.93
CA GLY A 113 13.30 -28.81 4.40
C GLY A 113 13.39 -27.35 4.83
N SER A 114 12.35 -26.56 4.60
CA SER A 114 12.22 -25.25 5.24
C SER A 114 11.86 -25.40 6.72
N THR A 115 12.30 -24.43 7.53
CA THR A 115 11.89 -24.30 8.93
C THR A 115 11.34 -22.92 9.19
N LEU A 116 10.40 -22.83 10.13
CA LEU A 116 9.78 -21.58 10.56
C LEU A 116 9.94 -21.45 12.07
N GLU A 117 10.44 -20.31 12.50
CA GLU A 117 10.62 -19.93 13.91
C GLU A 117 9.84 -18.64 14.15
N ILE A 118 8.97 -18.63 15.16
CA ILE A 118 8.26 -17.42 15.62
C ILE A 118 9.14 -16.77 16.69
N LEU A 119 9.71 -15.61 16.36
CA LEU A 119 10.68 -14.91 17.23
C LEU A 119 10.01 -13.94 18.22
N GLY A 120 8.73 -13.65 18.03
CA GLY A 120 7.97 -12.71 18.85
C GLY A 120 6.89 -11.99 18.04
N ILE A 121 6.43 -10.86 18.56
CA ILE A 121 5.49 -9.96 17.89
C ILE A 121 6.19 -8.63 17.65
N PHE A 122 6.05 -8.08 16.46
CA PHE A 122 6.57 -6.78 16.07
C PHE A 122 5.73 -5.67 16.69
N ASP A 123 6.37 -4.79 17.45
CA ASP A 123 5.70 -3.64 18.05
C ASP A 123 5.77 -2.44 17.08
N ILE A 124 4.70 -2.26 16.32
CA ILE A 124 4.58 -1.20 15.32
C ILE A 124 4.76 0.20 15.94
N VAL A 125 4.38 0.37 17.22
CA VAL A 125 4.41 1.68 17.89
C VAL A 125 5.84 2.11 18.20
N ASN A 126 6.72 1.16 18.50
CA ASN A 126 8.09 1.43 18.97
C ASN A 126 9.17 1.16 17.90
N ASP A 127 8.97 0.16 17.03
CA ASP A 127 10.03 -0.36 16.16
C ASP A 127 10.03 0.22 14.73
N ALA A 128 9.05 1.04 14.35
CA ALA A 128 9.03 1.76 13.06
C ALA A 128 10.08 2.88 12.94
N SER A 129 10.86 3.12 14.00
CA SER A 129 11.80 4.25 14.14
C SER A 129 13.25 3.97 13.72
N GLY A 130 13.56 2.75 13.25
CA GLY A 130 14.95 2.26 13.12
C GLY A 130 15.72 2.59 11.83
N SER A 131 15.08 3.06 10.75
CA SER A 131 15.80 3.40 9.50
C SER A 131 15.88 4.91 9.29
N LYS A 132 17.07 5.39 8.91
CA LYS A 132 17.40 6.80 8.66
C LYS A 132 16.35 7.43 7.74
N LYS A 133 15.44 8.23 8.32
CA LYS A 133 14.49 9.05 7.55
C LYS A 133 15.29 10.15 6.84
N GLU A 134 15.57 9.98 5.56
CA GLU A 134 15.73 11.16 4.70
C GLU A 134 14.47 12.01 4.89
N ALA A 135 14.65 13.26 5.29
CA ALA A 135 13.54 14.16 5.59
C ALA A 135 12.81 14.50 4.28
N ILE A 136 11.86 13.65 3.89
CA ILE A 136 10.91 13.96 2.81
C ILE A 136 10.08 15.14 3.31
N THR A 137 10.26 16.31 2.69
CA THR A 137 9.41 17.47 2.91
C THR A 137 8.11 17.33 2.13
N PHE A 138 6.98 17.47 2.82
CA PHE A 138 5.65 17.44 2.21
C PHE A 138 5.11 18.87 2.15
N ALA A 139 4.88 19.38 0.94
CA ALA A 139 4.21 20.67 0.77
C ALA A 139 2.70 20.47 0.95
N ARG A 140 2.05 21.34 1.74
CA ARG A 140 0.59 21.35 1.83
C ARG A 140 0.00 21.99 0.57
N ILE A 141 -0.99 21.34 -0.01
CA ILE A 141 -1.72 21.82 -1.19
C ILE A 141 -3.23 21.63 -1.00
N GLU A 142 -4.03 22.27 -1.85
CA GLU A 142 -5.47 22.03 -1.90
C GLU A 142 -5.80 20.74 -2.65
N MET A 143 -6.94 20.12 -2.30
CA MET A 143 -7.36 18.85 -2.91
C MET A 143 -7.55 18.98 -4.44
N LYS A 144 -8.00 20.14 -4.92
CA LYS A 144 -8.15 20.44 -6.35
C LYS A 144 -6.82 20.36 -7.14
N ASP A 145 -5.70 20.60 -6.46
CA ASP A 145 -4.36 20.64 -7.07
C ASP A 145 -3.62 19.31 -6.94
N VAL A 146 -4.21 18.32 -6.25
CA VAL A 146 -3.53 17.04 -5.97
C VAL A 146 -3.11 16.29 -7.24
N CYS A 147 -3.88 16.44 -8.32
CA CYS A 147 -3.58 15.83 -9.61
C CYS A 147 -2.47 16.55 -10.38
N THR A 148 -2.01 17.74 -9.97
CA THR A 148 -0.87 18.42 -10.61
C THR A 148 0.42 18.34 -9.80
N ALA A 149 0.34 17.81 -8.58
CA ALA A 149 1.49 17.61 -7.69
C ALA A 149 2.56 16.71 -8.34
N LYS A 150 3.81 17.18 -8.32
CA LYS A 150 5.00 16.45 -8.84
C LYS A 150 5.83 15.79 -7.75
N SER A 151 5.53 16.09 -6.49
CA SER A 151 6.23 15.60 -5.30
C SER A 151 5.20 15.10 -4.27
N PRO A 152 5.63 14.39 -3.22
CA PRO A 152 4.76 14.10 -2.09
C PRO A 152 4.23 15.38 -1.44
N VAL A 153 2.97 15.34 -1.00
CA VAL A 153 2.22 16.50 -0.50
C VAL A 153 1.37 16.14 0.71
N ILE A 154 0.88 17.17 1.40
CA ILE A 154 -0.15 17.07 2.44
C ILE A 154 -1.46 17.60 1.85
N VAL A 155 -2.53 16.81 1.96
CA VAL A 155 -3.89 17.24 1.64
C VAL A 155 -4.75 17.07 2.88
N SER A 156 -5.58 18.08 3.16
CA SER A 156 -6.55 18.05 4.26
C SER A 156 -7.95 17.75 3.70
N GLY A 157 -8.72 16.92 4.40
CA GLY A 157 -10.11 16.62 4.04
C GLY A 157 -10.88 16.01 5.21
N TRP A 158 -12.19 16.02 5.13
CA TRP A 158 -13.07 15.31 6.05
C TRP A 158 -13.17 13.85 5.66
N LEU A 159 -13.14 12.95 6.64
CA LEU A 159 -13.24 11.51 6.43
C LEU A 159 -14.69 11.16 6.07
N LYS A 160 -14.94 10.96 4.77
CA LYS A 160 -16.25 10.59 4.22
C LYS A 160 -16.56 9.11 4.41
N GLU A 161 -15.56 8.26 4.21
CA GLU A 161 -15.67 6.82 4.43
C GLU A 161 -14.51 6.36 5.31
N HIS A 162 -14.82 5.62 6.37
CA HIS A 162 -13.81 5.11 7.31
C HIS A 162 -12.75 4.21 6.63
N PHE A 163 -11.58 4.15 7.26
CA PHE A 163 -10.51 3.26 6.82
C PHE A 163 -10.88 1.79 7.04
N ARG A 164 -10.85 1.02 5.96
CA ARG A 164 -11.07 -0.43 5.99
C ARG A 164 -10.02 -1.17 5.18
N SER A 165 -9.77 -2.42 5.55
CA SER A 165 -8.90 -3.32 4.79
C SER A 165 -9.64 -3.81 3.55
N ILE A 166 -9.03 -3.65 2.38
CA ILE A 166 -9.53 -4.19 1.11
C ILE A 166 -8.60 -5.31 0.66
N ILE A 167 -9.15 -6.50 0.48
CA ILE A 167 -8.44 -7.66 -0.08
C ILE A 167 -8.90 -7.84 -1.52
N THR A 168 -7.99 -7.70 -2.47
CA THR A 168 -8.29 -7.89 -3.90
C THR A 168 -8.34 -9.37 -4.28
N ALA A 169 -8.95 -9.68 -5.42
CA ALA A 169 -9.09 -11.06 -5.91
C ALA A 169 -7.77 -11.83 -6.10
N ASN A 170 -6.64 -11.12 -6.24
CA ASN A 170 -5.30 -11.72 -6.32
C ASN A 170 -4.60 -11.86 -4.95
N GLY A 171 -5.22 -11.40 -3.87
CA GLY A 171 -4.74 -11.51 -2.49
C GLY A 171 -3.96 -10.30 -1.98
N ALA A 172 -3.76 -9.25 -2.78
CA ALA A 172 -3.16 -8.02 -2.28
C ALA A 172 -4.12 -7.34 -1.27
N SER A 173 -3.55 -6.78 -0.20
CA SER A 173 -4.31 -6.07 0.83
C SER A 173 -3.74 -4.68 1.04
N TYR A 174 -4.64 -3.71 1.17
CA TYR A 174 -4.33 -2.32 1.48
C TYR A 174 -5.47 -1.70 2.30
N GLY A 175 -5.16 -0.65 3.05
CA GLY A 175 -6.17 0.18 3.69
C GLY A 175 -6.79 1.12 2.68
N CYS A 176 -8.09 1.30 2.73
CA CYS A 176 -8.82 2.20 1.85
C CYS A 176 -9.78 3.07 2.66
N ALA A 177 -9.81 4.36 2.36
CA ALA A 177 -10.75 5.34 2.88
C ALA A 177 -11.11 6.36 1.79
N MET A 178 -12.10 7.19 2.08
CA MET A 178 -12.41 8.36 1.25
C MET A 178 -12.34 9.61 2.11
N ILE A 179 -11.65 10.64 1.60
CA ILE A 179 -11.72 11.98 2.17
C ILE A 179 -12.36 12.93 1.18
N CYS A 180 -13.00 13.98 1.68
CA CYS A 180 -13.61 15.02 0.85
C CYS A 180 -13.33 16.43 1.36
N THR A 181 -13.54 17.41 0.48
CA THR A 181 -13.85 18.79 0.86
C THR A 181 -15.36 18.99 0.76
N ASP A 182 -15.80 20.24 0.70
CA ASP A 182 -17.13 20.67 0.25
C ASP A 182 -17.48 20.30 -1.20
N VAL A 183 -16.48 20.16 -2.07
CA VAL A 183 -16.66 19.95 -3.52
C VAL A 183 -16.06 18.62 -3.96
N HIS A 184 -14.81 18.38 -3.57
CA HIS A 184 -14.01 17.30 -4.14
C HIS A 184 -13.96 16.09 -3.21
N ARG A 185 -13.88 14.88 -3.77
CA ARG A 185 -13.58 13.64 -3.05
C ARG A 185 -12.39 12.91 -3.65
N ILE A 186 -11.62 12.26 -2.80
CA ILE A 186 -10.48 11.42 -3.22
C ILE A 186 -10.39 10.15 -2.38
N THR A 187 -10.05 9.06 -3.05
CA THR A 187 -9.76 7.77 -2.39
C THR A 187 -8.33 7.78 -1.86
N VAL A 188 -8.16 7.37 -0.60
CA VAL A 188 -6.86 7.23 0.06
C VAL A 188 -6.52 5.75 0.17
N HIS A 189 -5.37 5.34 -0.37
CA HIS A 189 -4.84 3.99 -0.23
C HIS A 189 -3.67 3.99 0.75
N VAL A 190 -3.69 3.08 1.71
CA VAL A 190 -2.66 2.92 2.73
C VAL A 190 -1.95 1.58 2.52
N THR A 191 -0.66 1.64 2.17
CA THR A 191 0.13 0.44 1.83
C THR A 191 0.30 -0.51 3.02
N THR A 192 0.71 0.02 4.17
CA THR A 192 0.83 -0.69 5.44
C THR A 192 -0.30 -0.21 6.35
N PHE A 193 -1.42 -0.94 6.30
CA PHE A 193 -2.65 -0.55 6.98
C PHE A 193 -2.78 -1.22 8.34
N VAL A 194 -3.01 -0.39 9.36
CA VAL A 194 -3.36 -0.80 10.72
C VAL A 194 -4.60 -0.03 11.11
N PRO A 195 -5.72 -0.68 11.46
CA PRO A 195 -6.92 0.03 11.87
C PRO A 195 -6.64 1.00 13.00
N LYS A 196 -7.08 2.25 12.84
CA LYS A 196 -7.03 3.31 13.84
C LYS A 196 -8.47 3.69 14.21
N PRO A 197 -9.05 3.07 15.25
CA PRO A 197 -10.47 3.28 15.61
C PRO A 197 -10.78 4.71 16.03
N GLU A 198 -9.75 5.52 16.35
CA GLU A 198 -9.89 6.94 16.63
C GLU A 198 -10.28 7.80 15.43
N PHE A 199 -10.10 7.30 14.20
CA PHE A 199 -10.55 8.00 12.99
C PHE A 199 -11.98 7.62 12.66
N VAL A 200 -12.91 8.53 12.96
CA VAL A 200 -14.34 8.38 12.68
C VAL A 200 -14.80 9.32 11.56
N GLU A 201 -15.89 8.96 10.90
CA GLU A 201 -16.48 9.74 9.81
C GLU A 201 -16.80 11.17 10.24
N GLY A 202 -16.69 12.11 9.31
CA GLY A 202 -16.84 13.53 9.55
C GLY A 202 -15.62 14.20 10.21
N MET A 203 -14.60 13.48 10.67
CA MET A 203 -13.38 14.10 11.20
C MET A 203 -12.50 14.68 10.10
N LYS A 204 -11.95 15.87 10.34
CA LYS A 204 -10.93 16.44 9.45
C LYS A 204 -9.57 15.82 9.73
N ILE A 205 -8.94 15.30 8.68
CA ILE A 205 -7.63 14.68 8.72
C ILE A 205 -6.68 15.30 7.70
N ASP A 206 -5.40 15.30 8.04
CA ASP A 206 -4.29 15.57 7.14
C ASP A 206 -3.70 14.26 6.67
N VAL A 207 -3.51 14.14 5.36
CA VAL A 207 -2.99 12.94 4.73
C VAL A 207 -1.72 13.31 3.97
N GLN A 208 -0.59 12.72 4.38
CA GLN A 208 0.71 12.91 3.74
C GLN A 208 0.99 11.75 2.78
N GLY A 209 1.19 12.05 1.51
CA GLY A 209 1.28 11.01 0.49
C GLY A 209 1.57 11.54 -0.90
N SER A 210 1.30 10.70 -1.90
CA SER A 210 1.53 11.02 -3.30
C SER A 210 0.38 10.52 -4.15
N ILE A 211 0.02 11.27 -5.19
CA ILE A 211 -0.96 10.82 -6.18
C ILE A 211 -0.40 9.66 -7.01
N GLU A 212 -1.16 8.57 -7.11
CA GLU A 212 -0.86 7.46 -8.02
C GLU A 212 -1.97 7.40 -9.08
N ARG A 213 -1.57 7.40 -10.35
CA ARG A 213 -2.50 7.34 -11.50
C ARG A 213 -2.52 5.93 -12.08
N ARG A 214 -3.72 5.42 -12.37
CA ARG A 214 -3.96 4.12 -13.00
C ARG A 214 -5.00 4.26 -14.10
N ALA A 215 -4.55 4.25 -15.36
CA ALA A 215 -5.40 4.37 -16.53
C ALA A 215 -6.39 5.56 -16.41
N ASP A 216 -7.65 5.27 -16.11
CA ASP A 216 -8.79 6.16 -15.96
C ASP A 216 -9.08 6.60 -14.52
N ALA A 217 -8.34 6.07 -13.53
CA ALA A 217 -8.51 6.37 -12.11
C ALA A 217 -7.24 6.95 -11.48
N PHE A 218 -7.39 7.59 -10.33
CA PHE A 218 -6.29 7.98 -9.46
C PHE A 218 -6.69 7.79 -8.00
N PHE A 219 -5.69 7.65 -7.14
CA PHE A 219 -5.88 7.63 -5.70
C PHE A 219 -4.68 8.26 -5.01
N PHE A 220 -4.89 8.70 -3.78
CA PHE A 220 -3.84 9.24 -2.95
C PHE A 220 -3.17 8.11 -2.18
N ASN A 221 -1.93 7.78 -2.55
CA ASN A 221 -1.17 6.71 -1.91
C ASN A 221 -0.43 7.23 -0.68
N VAL A 222 -0.59 6.49 0.42
CA VAL A 222 -0.03 6.75 1.74
C VAL A 222 0.72 5.50 2.16
N LYS A 223 1.91 5.64 2.75
CA LYS A 223 2.74 4.48 3.11
C LYS A 223 2.19 3.77 4.33
N SER A 224 1.80 4.51 5.36
CA SER A 224 1.29 3.96 6.61
C SER A 224 0.32 4.93 7.29
N MET A 225 -0.43 4.42 8.27
CA MET A 225 -1.37 5.21 9.07
C MET A 225 -0.70 6.27 9.96
N GLU A 226 0.63 6.31 10.06
CA GLU A 226 1.38 7.37 10.75
C GLU A 226 1.41 8.68 9.95
N GLN A 227 1.24 8.59 8.63
CA GLN A 227 1.21 9.73 7.72
C GLN A 227 -0.17 10.39 7.66
N ILE A 228 -1.07 9.97 8.56
CA ILE A 228 -2.42 10.47 8.68
C ILE A 228 -2.59 11.01 10.09
N THR A 229 -2.96 12.27 10.21
CA THR A 229 -3.11 12.96 11.49
C THR A 229 -4.45 13.68 11.56
N ALA A 230 -5.14 13.58 12.69
CA ALA A 230 -6.33 14.40 12.92
C ALA A 230 -5.94 15.88 12.96
N VAL A 231 -6.76 16.73 12.37
CA VAL A 231 -6.61 18.19 12.49
C VAL A 231 -7.30 18.62 13.79
N PRO A 232 -6.55 19.06 14.82
CA PRO A 232 -7.14 19.39 16.11
C PRO A 232 -8.13 20.54 15.97
N PHE A 233 -9.26 20.46 16.71
CA PHE A 233 -10.28 21.51 16.79
C PHE A 233 -10.98 21.85 15.46
N ALA A 234 -10.80 21.04 14.42
CA ALA A 234 -11.54 21.21 13.18
C ALA A 234 -13.03 20.88 13.39
N PRO A 235 -13.94 21.61 12.71
CA PRO A 235 -15.36 21.25 12.71
C PRO A 235 -15.54 19.87 12.08
N VAL A 236 -16.48 19.11 12.65
CA VAL A 236 -16.95 17.85 12.09
C VAL A 236 -17.93 18.16 10.96
N MET A 237 -17.80 17.45 9.85
CA MET A 237 -18.73 17.55 8.72
C MET A 237 -19.80 16.46 8.84
N THR A 238 -21.05 16.83 8.60
CA THR A 238 -22.18 15.89 8.64
C THR A 238 -22.18 14.97 7.41
N GLU A 239 -22.91 13.85 7.50
CA GLU A 239 -23.07 12.90 6.39
C GLU A 239 -23.67 13.59 5.15
N ASP A 240 -24.76 14.35 5.32
CA ASP A 240 -25.42 15.09 4.24
C ASP A 240 -24.46 16.05 3.51
N GLU A 241 -23.68 16.83 4.26
CA GLU A 241 -22.68 17.76 3.69
C GLU A 241 -21.57 16.99 2.96
N MET A 242 -21.11 15.86 3.50
CA MET A 242 -20.10 15.05 2.84
C MET A 242 -20.64 14.44 1.55
N ASP A 243 -21.93 14.10 1.49
CA ASP A 243 -22.57 13.51 0.31
C ASP A 243 -22.65 14.46 -0.88
N ASP A 244 -22.76 15.76 -0.63
CA ASP A 244 -22.70 16.81 -1.67
C ASP A 244 -21.33 16.90 -2.36
N ALA A 245 -20.26 16.43 -1.70
CA ALA A 245 -18.91 16.37 -2.28
C ALA A 245 -18.77 15.21 -3.27
N VAL A 246 -19.21 15.45 -4.51
CA VAL A 246 -19.28 14.43 -5.58
C VAL A 246 -18.15 14.52 -6.59
N GLU A 247 -17.52 15.69 -6.73
CA GLU A 247 -16.55 15.95 -7.79
C GLU A 247 -15.22 15.25 -7.51
N SER A 248 -14.56 14.74 -8.55
CA SER A 248 -13.17 14.29 -8.44
C SER A 248 -12.22 15.47 -8.71
N PRO A 249 -11.06 15.56 -8.04
CA PRO A 249 -10.03 16.53 -8.41
C PRO A 249 -9.74 16.55 -9.91
N PRO A 250 -9.59 17.73 -10.54
CA PRO A 250 -9.43 17.84 -11.97
C PRO A 250 -8.13 17.19 -12.45
N LEU A 251 -8.23 16.26 -13.41
CA LEU A 251 -7.10 15.54 -14.00
C LEU A 251 -6.13 16.45 -14.79
N THR A 252 -6.65 17.56 -15.29
CA THR A 252 -5.89 18.59 -16.01
C THR A 252 -6.25 19.95 -15.44
N PRO A 253 -5.27 20.85 -15.21
CA PRO A 253 -5.59 22.24 -14.95
C PRO A 253 -6.38 22.76 -16.16
N LYS A 254 -7.53 23.40 -15.93
CA LYS A 254 -8.22 24.17 -16.97
C LYS A 254 -7.19 25.16 -17.52
N ARG A 255 -6.65 24.91 -18.71
CA ARG A 255 -6.12 26.00 -19.53
C ARG A 255 -7.34 26.86 -19.84
N ASP A 256 -7.26 28.13 -19.46
CA ASP A 256 -8.29 29.13 -19.71
C ASP A 256 -8.81 28.99 -21.14
N ALA A 257 -10.05 28.54 -21.26
CA ALA A 257 -10.80 28.60 -22.50
C ALA A 257 -11.50 29.96 -22.54
N ASP A 258 -10.70 31.03 -22.47
CA ASP A 258 -11.12 32.42 -22.62
C ASP A 258 -9.87 33.22 -23.02
N ASP A 259 -9.33 32.99 -24.21
CA ASP A 259 -8.78 34.10 -24.98
C ASP A 259 -8.64 33.78 -26.47
N CYS A 260 -9.09 34.74 -27.27
CA CYS A 260 -9.03 34.81 -28.74
C CYS A 260 -10.02 33.95 -29.56
N SER A 261 -11.31 34.14 -29.32
CA SER A 261 -12.21 34.44 -30.44
C SER A 261 -11.99 35.90 -30.87
N GLN A 262 -11.13 36.14 -31.86
CA GLN A 262 -11.33 37.21 -32.86
C GLN A 262 -10.26 37.20 -33.97
N ASN A 263 -10.79 37.27 -35.19
CA ASN A 263 -10.23 37.88 -36.40
C ASN A 263 -9.20 37.08 -37.23
N GLY A 264 -9.60 36.79 -38.47
CA GLY A 264 -8.66 36.82 -39.59
C GLY A 264 -8.88 35.76 -40.66
N THR A 265 -9.98 35.86 -41.41
CA THR A 265 -9.97 35.50 -42.83
C THR A 265 -8.78 36.19 -43.51
N GLU A 266 -7.84 35.45 -44.11
CA GLU A 266 -7.39 35.63 -45.50
C GLU A 266 -6.21 34.71 -45.92
N LYS A 267 -6.45 33.96 -47.01
CA LYS A 267 -5.60 33.65 -48.18
C LYS A 267 -4.14 33.16 -48.03
N ARG A 268 -3.94 31.96 -48.60
CA ARG A 268 -2.91 31.50 -49.59
C ARG A 268 -1.46 31.98 -49.41
N GLN A 269 -0.53 31.03 -49.31
CA GLN A 269 0.39 30.68 -50.41
C GLN A 269 1.16 29.38 -50.14
N LYS A 270 1.28 28.55 -51.20
CA LYS A 270 2.28 27.50 -51.33
C LYS A 270 3.67 28.13 -51.45
N LEU A 271 4.68 27.47 -50.91
CA LEU A 271 6.04 27.52 -51.46
C LEU A 271 6.68 26.14 -51.33
N ASP A 272 7.42 25.81 -52.38
CA ASP A 272 8.07 24.55 -52.71
C ASP A 272 9.15 24.12 -51.70
#